data_AF-A0A944X9U3-F1
#
_entry.id   AF-A0A944X9U3-F1
#
_cell.length_a   1.000
_cell.length_b   1.000
_cell.length_c   1.000
_cell.angle_alpha   90.00
_cell.angle_beta   90.00
_cell.angle_gamma   90.00
#
_symmetry.space_group_name_H-M   'P 1'
#
loop_
_entity.id
_entity.type
_entity.pdbx_description
1 polymer ?
#
loop_
_entity_poly.entity_id
_entity_poly.type
_entity_poly.pdbx_seq_one_letter_code
_entity_poly.pdbx_strand_id
1 'polypeptide(L)'
;MGQQQLLLIVLSVIIVGISVVVGIQTFSSSAAAANQDAVVADLTKMGSDAQGWYRKPNMLGGGGSSFGNTTLTLLGYPTTPADVAGSYATSNGDYTITSRSGSDFVIQGIGKEDGDGDGTPVTVDMTVQPNNVVFNVSNR
;
A
#
# COMPACT_ATOMS: atom_id res chain seq x y z
N MET A 1 -4.09 -57.16 10.87
CA MET A 1 -3.04 -56.15 11.10
C MET A 1 -2.82 -55.23 9.89
N GLY A 2 -2.82 -55.73 8.65
CA GLY A 2 -2.66 -54.88 7.45
C GLY A 2 -3.75 -53.81 7.25
N GLN A 3 -5.01 -54.08 7.61
CA GLN A 3 -6.11 -53.11 7.44
C GLN A 3 -5.98 -51.86 8.34
N GLN A 4 -5.51 -52.01 9.58
CA GLN A 4 -5.30 -50.87 10.48
C GLN A 4 -4.07 -50.04 10.08
N GLN A 5 -3.00 -50.71 9.61
CA GLN A 5 -1.82 -50.00 9.12
C GLN A 5 -2.12 -49.20 7.84
N LEU A 6 -2.93 -49.76 6.92
CA LEU A 6 -3.36 -49.04 5.72
C LEU A 6 -4.20 -47.80 6.06
N LEU A 7 -5.10 -47.89 7.06
CA LEU A 7 -5.90 -46.74 7.51
C LEU A 7 -5.03 -45.61 8.08
N LEU A 8 -4.00 -45.94 8.86
CA LEU A 8 -3.10 -44.94 9.45
C LEU A 8 -2.26 -44.20 8.40
N ILE A 9 -1.85 -44.90 7.33
CA ILE A 9 -1.14 -44.28 6.20
C ILE A 9 -2.05 -43.34 5.42
N VAL A 10 -3.29 -43.75 5.15
CA VAL A 10 -4.25 -42.88 4.44
C VAL A 10 -4.54 -41.62 5.26
N LEU A 11 -4.72 -41.76 6.57
CA LEU A 11 -4.97 -40.63 7.46
C LEU A 11 -3.80 -39.64 7.48
N SER A 12 -2.55 -40.12 7.50
CA SER A 12 -1.38 -39.23 7.51
C SER A 12 -1.22 -38.46 6.19
N VAL A 13 -1.48 -39.10 5.05
CA VAL A 13 -1.41 -38.44 3.73
C VAL A 13 -2.47 -37.35 3.59
N ILE A 14 -3.69 -37.57 4.11
CA ILE A 14 -4.76 -36.54 4.10
C ILE A 14 -4.32 -35.30 4.90
N ILE A 15 -3.74 -35.51 6.09
CA ILE A 15 -3.28 -34.40 6.95
C ILE A 15 -2.16 -33.62 6.26
N VAL A 16 -1.18 -34.30 5.65
CA VAL A 16 -0.09 -33.64 4.92
C VAL A 16 -0.63 -32.87 3.72
N GLY A 17 -1.58 -33.44 2.97
CA GLY A 17 -2.18 -32.79 1.81
C GLY A 17 -2.86 -31.45 2.15
N ILE A 18 -3.66 -31.41 3.22
CA ILE A 18 -4.30 -30.17 3.69
C ILE A 18 -3.26 -29.16 4.20
N SER A 19 -2.24 -29.64 4.92
CA SER A 19 -1.18 -28.78 5.48
C SER A 19 -0.40 -28.03 4.41
N VAL A 20 -0.14 -28.66 3.25
CA VAL A 20 0.56 -28.00 2.13
C VAL A 20 -0.27 -26.86 1.54
N VAL A 21 -1.57 -27.09 1.31
CA VAL A 21 -2.46 -26.07 0.73
C VAL A 21 -2.61 -24.87 1.69
N VAL A 22 -2.83 -25.14 2.98
CA VAL A 22 -2.92 -24.08 4.00
C VAL A 22 -1.58 -23.35 4.15
N GLY A 23 -0.45 -24.07 4.09
CA GLY A 23 0.88 -23.49 4.13
C GLY A 23 1.13 -22.51 2.99
N ILE A 24 0.74 -22.87 1.76
CA ILE A 24 0.86 -22.00 0.57
C ILE A 24 -0.03 -20.75 0.74
N GLN A 25 -1.29 -20.92 1.14
CA GLN A 25 -2.21 -19.79 1.35
C GLN A 25 -1.66 -18.81 2.41
N THR A 26 -1.13 -19.35 3.50
CA THR A 26 -0.55 -18.54 4.59
C THR A 26 0.68 -17.78 4.12
N PHE A 27 1.52 -18.39 3.28
CA PHE A 27 2.70 -17.73 2.72
C PHE A 27 2.32 -16.57 1.78
N SER A 28 1.34 -16.78 0.89
CA SER A 28 0.82 -15.73 -0.01
C SER A 28 0.22 -14.57 0.77
N SER A 29 -0.63 -14.87 1.76
CA SER A 29 -1.24 -13.85 2.62
C SER A 29 -0.19 -13.08 3.44
N SER A 30 0.87 -13.74 3.91
CA SER A 30 1.96 -13.08 4.64
C SER A 30 2.77 -12.14 3.75
N ALA A 31 3.00 -12.52 2.48
CA ALA A 31 3.70 -11.66 1.51
C ALA A 31 2.88 -10.40 1.18
N ALA A 32 1.57 -10.55 0.98
CA ALA A 32 0.69 -9.42 0.74
C ALA A 32 0.53 -8.51 1.96
N ALA A 33 0.45 -9.07 3.17
CA ALA A 33 0.44 -8.27 4.39
C ALA A 33 1.74 -7.46 4.56
N ALA A 34 2.90 -8.05 4.27
CA ALA A 34 4.17 -7.34 4.32
C ALA A 34 4.26 -6.22 3.26
N ASN A 35 3.70 -6.45 2.06
CA ASN A 35 3.61 -5.42 1.03
C ASN A 35 2.67 -4.28 1.44
N GLN A 36 1.50 -4.61 2.02
CA GLN A 36 0.57 -3.62 2.57
C GLN A 36 1.24 -2.73 3.61
N ASP A 37 1.96 -3.32 4.57
CA ASP A 37 2.67 -2.57 5.61
C ASP A 37 3.75 -1.66 5.00
N ALA A 38 4.45 -2.13 3.96
CA ALA A 38 5.43 -1.32 3.24
C ALA A 38 4.79 -0.13 2.51
N VAL A 39 3.66 -0.33 1.83
CA VAL A 39 2.90 0.73 1.16
C VAL A 39 2.38 1.77 2.17
N VAL A 40 1.85 1.31 3.31
CA VAL A 40 1.40 2.20 4.39
C VAL A 40 2.56 3.02 4.97
N ALA A 41 3.74 2.41 5.16
CA ALA A 41 4.93 3.10 5.66
C ALA A 41 5.40 4.19 4.69
N ASP A 42 5.44 3.89 3.38
CA ASP A 42 5.80 4.85 2.34
C ASP A 42 4.79 6.00 2.26
N LEU A 43 3.48 5.70 2.28
CA LEU A 43 2.43 6.73 2.33
C LEU A 43 2.57 7.60 3.58
N THR A 44 2.86 7.01 4.74
CA THR A 44 3.03 7.77 6.01
C THR A 44 4.17 8.76 5.92
N LYS A 45 5.28 8.35 5.29
CA LYS A 45 6.41 9.24 5.01
C LYS A 45 6.00 10.37 4.06
N MET A 46 5.35 10.05 2.94
CA MET A 46 4.88 11.06 1.98
C MET A 46 3.88 12.04 2.59
N GLY A 47 2.97 11.56 3.44
CA GLY A 47 2.01 12.39 4.15
C GLY A 47 2.67 13.35 5.14
N SER A 48 3.70 12.88 5.85
CA SER A 48 4.51 13.72 6.73
C SER A 48 5.25 14.82 5.97
N ASP A 49 5.83 14.48 4.82
CA ASP A 49 6.50 15.45 3.93
C ASP A 49 5.49 16.46 3.36
N ALA A 50 4.28 16.01 2.98
CA ALA A 50 3.22 16.88 2.50
C ALA A 50 2.73 17.86 3.58
N GLN A 51 2.56 17.41 4.83
CA GLN A 51 2.23 18.29 5.96
C GLN A 51 3.36 19.28 6.26
N GLY A 52 4.62 18.84 6.15
CA GLY A 52 5.79 19.72 6.24
C GLY A 52 5.76 20.82 5.17
N TRP A 53 5.43 20.46 3.93
CA TRP A 53 5.27 21.40 2.82
C TRP A 53 4.12 22.38 3.06
N TYR A 54 2.96 21.91 3.52
CA TYR A 54 1.80 22.74 3.85
C TYR A 54 2.12 23.84 4.87
N ARG A 55 2.86 23.50 5.92
CA ARG A 55 3.26 24.44 6.98
C ARG A 55 4.35 25.42 6.55
N LYS A 56 5.09 25.10 5.50
CA LYS A 56 6.16 25.96 4.99
C LYS A 56 5.55 27.16 4.23
N PRO A 57 6.00 28.41 4.51
CA PRO A 57 5.52 29.59 3.78
C PRO A 57 5.85 29.52 2.29
N ASN A 58 4.98 30.09 1.44
CA ASN A 58 5.19 30.16 -0.01
C ASN A 58 6.51 30.85 -0.40
N MET A 59 6.96 31.84 0.39
CA MET A 59 8.24 32.53 0.18
C MET A 59 9.47 31.62 0.30
N LEU A 60 9.34 30.44 0.93
CA LEU A 60 10.39 29.45 1.09
C LEU A 60 10.14 28.19 0.22
N GLY A 61 9.27 28.31 -0.79
CA GLY A 61 8.89 27.21 -1.69
C GLY A 61 7.91 26.20 -1.08
N GLY A 62 7.17 26.59 -0.05
CA GLY A 62 6.15 25.77 0.62
C GLY A 62 4.72 26.02 0.14
N GLY A 63 3.76 25.35 0.77
CA GLY A 63 2.34 25.41 0.41
C GLY A 63 1.55 26.60 0.96
N GLY A 64 2.11 27.33 1.93
CA GLY A 64 1.46 28.53 2.47
C GLY A 64 0.07 28.26 3.03
N SER A 65 -0.12 27.15 3.74
CA SER A 65 -1.41 26.67 4.26
C SER A 65 -2.42 26.20 3.19
N SER A 66 -1.92 25.76 2.03
CA SER A 66 -2.74 25.11 1.00
C SER A 66 -2.03 23.89 0.42
N PHE A 67 -2.74 22.79 0.18
CA PHE A 67 -2.23 21.67 -0.62
C PHE A 67 -2.50 21.83 -2.13
N GLY A 68 -3.17 22.91 -2.55
CA GLY A 68 -3.65 23.04 -3.94
C GLY A 68 -2.55 22.98 -5.01
N ASN A 69 -1.31 23.33 -4.66
CA ASN A 69 -0.17 23.32 -5.59
C ASN A 69 0.89 22.24 -5.25
N THR A 70 0.58 21.28 -4.36
CA THR A 70 1.51 20.16 -4.09
C THR A 70 1.66 19.28 -5.31
N THR A 71 2.88 18.90 -5.65
CA THR A 71 3.18 17.80 -6.58
C THR A 71 4.14 16.83 -5.91
N LEU A 72 4.15 15.57 -6.33
CA LEU A 72 5.13 14.57 -5.84
C LEU A 72 6.57 15.06 -6.07
N THR A 73 6.84 15.73 -7.20
CA THR A 73 8.13 16.35 -7.49
C THR A 73 8.52 17.45 -6.50
N LEU A 74 7.58 18.30 -6.07
CA LEU A 74 7.82 19.34 -5.05
C LEU A 74 8.11 18.74 -3.67
N LEU A 75 7.56 17.55 -3.40
CA LEU A 75 7.83 16.78 -2.18
C LEU A 75 9.13 15.97 -2.27
N GLY A 76 9.86 16.03 -3.38
CA GLY A 76 11.15 15.35 -3.57
C GLY A 76 11.05 13.94 -4.15
N TYR A 77 9.88 13.53 -4.63
CA TYR A 77 9.65 12.22 -5.23
C TYR A 77 9.76 12.31 -6.77
N PRO A 78 10.72 11.61 -7.41
CA PRO A 78 10.91 11.68 -8.85
C PRO A 78 9.76 10.98 -9.57
N THR A 79 9.00 11.74 -10.35
CA THR A 79 7.84 11.24 -11.09
C THR A 79 8.21 10.89 -12.52
N THR A 80 7.66 9.81 -13.08
CA THR A 80 7.80 9.53 -14.52
C THR A 80 6.92 10.48 -15.33
N PRO A 81 7.40 11.02 -16.47
CA PRO A 81 6.67 12.01 -17.26
C PRO A 81 5.63 11.30 -18.15
N ALA A 82 4.44 11.03 -17.62
CA ALA A 82 3.30 10.60 -18.43
C ALA A 82 1.93 11.06 -17.90
N ASP A 83 1.80 11.37 -16.60
CA ASP A 83 0.53 11.83 -16.02
C ASP A 83 0.65 13.22 -15.41
N VAL A 84 -0.41 14.02 -15.59
CA VAL A 84 -0.54 15.42 -15.14
C VAL A 84 -0.40 15.57 -13.60
N ALA A 85 -0.36 14.47 -12.85
CA ALA A 85 -0.13 14.40 -11.41
C ALA A 85 1.16 13.67 -10.98
N GLY A 86 1.92 13.08 -11.93
CA GLY A 86 3.21 12.43 -11.73
C GLY A 86 3.19 11.23 -10.79
N SER A 87 3.11 10.01 -11.31
CA SER A 87 3.17 8.78 -10.52
C SER A 87 4.59 8.52 -10.01
N TYR A 88 4.72 8.07 -8.76
CA TYR A 88 5.99 7.65 -8.14
C TYR A 88 5.95 6.14 -7.89
N ALA A 89 6.82 5.40 -8.57
CA ALA A 89 6.91 3.95 -8.44
C ALA A 89 8.06 3.55 -7.51
N THR A 90 7.80 2.61 -6.61
CA THR A 90 8.82 1.97 -5.77
C THR A 90 8.84 0.46 -5.98
N SER A 91 9.73 -0.23 -5.27
CA SER A 91 9.69 -1.69 -5.20
C SER A 91 8.42 -2.20 -4.49
N ASN A 92 7.78 -1.37 -3.66
CA ASN A 92 6.64 -1.76 -2.83
C ASN A 92 5.31 -1.54 -3.55
N GLY A 93 5.20 -0.46 -4.32
CA GLY A 93 3.97 -0.07 -4.99
C GLY A 93 4.11 1.20 -5.83
N ASP A 94 3.04 1.53 -6.53
CA ASP A 94 2.88 2.73 -7.34
C ASP A 94 2.02 3.76 -6.60
N TYR A 95 2.52 4.99 -6.48
CA TYR A 95 1.90 6.07 -5.74
C TYR A 95 1.45 7.18 -6.67
N THR A 96 0.19 7.59 -6.57
CA THR A 96 -0.41 8.64 -7.40
C THR A 96 -1.21 9.61 -6.54
N ILE A 97 -1.31 10.86 -6.97
CA ILE A 97 -2.14 11.85 -6.27
C ILE A 97 -3.53 11.87 -6.93
N THR A 98 -4.54 11.39 -6.20
CA THR A 98 -5.92 11.28 -6.69
C THR A 98 -6.68 12.60 -6.56
N SER A 99 -6.46 13.34 -5.48
CA SER A 99 -7.07 14.66 -5.32
C SER A 99 -6.22 15.60 -4.46
N ARG A 100 -6.38 16.90 -4.73
CA ARG A 100 -5.69 17.97 -3.99
C ARG A 100 -6.61 19.18 -3.89
N SER A 101 -6.90 19.59 -2.67
CA SER A 101 -7.72 20.75 -2.31
C SER A 101 -6.89 21.68 -1.42
N GLY A 102 -7.41 22.84 -1.03
CA GLY A 102 -6.71 23.72 -0.08
C GLY A 102 -6.45 23.05 1.27
N SER A 103 -7.32 22.14 1.71
CA SER A 103 -7.27 21.48 3.02
C SER A 103 -6.99 19.98 2.96
N ASP A 104 -7.20 19.35 1.81
CA ASP A 104 -7.14 17.89 1.68
C ASP A 104 -6.18 17.49 0.57
N PHE A 105 -5.35 16.50 0.86
CA PHE A 105 -4.41 15.94 -0.09
C PHE A 105 -4.54 14.42 -0.07
N VAL A 106 -4.97 13.83 -1.17
CA VAL A 106 -5.22 12.39 -1.26
C VAL A 106 -4.14 11.75 -2.13
N ILE A 107 -3.38 10.83 -1.55
CA ILE A 107 -2.41 9.99 -2.23
C ILE A 107 -2.93 8.56 -2.21
N GLN A 108 -2.97 7.91 -3.38
CA GLN A 108 -3.26 6.50 -3.51
C GLN A 108 -1.95 5.73 -3.71
N GLY A 109 -1.73 4.69 -2.94
CA GLY A 109 -0.66 3.70 -3.13
C GLY A 109 -1.24 2.36 -3.54
N ILE A 110 -0.81 1.83 -4.67
CA ILE A 110 -1.20 0.52 -5.17
C ILE A 110 -0.02 -0.43 -4.95
N GLY A 111 -0.20 -1.43 -4.10
CA GLY A 111 0.78 -2.49 -3.85
C GLY A 111 1.02 -3.36 -5.09
N LYS A 112 2.06 -4.20 -5.04
CA LYS A 112 2.38 -5.14 -6.14
C LYS A 112 1.92 -6.56 -5.87
N GLU A 113 1.60 -6.87 -4.62
CA GLU A 113 1.16 -8.19 -4.20
C GLU A 113 -0.37 -8.24 -4.15
N ASP A 114 -0.92 -9.36 -4.62
CA ASP A 114 -2.33 -9.73 -4.56
C ASP A 114 -2.48 -10.81 -3.47
N GLY A 115 -3.03 -10.42 -2.32
CA GLY A 115 -3.07 -11.25 -1.12
C GLY A 115 -4.24 -12.23 -1.03
N ASP A 116 -5.35 -11.89 -1.67
CA ASP A 116 -6.57 -12.71 -1.72
C ASP A 116 -6.69 -13.53 -3.00
N GLY A 117 -5.87 -13.24 -4.00
CA GLY A 117 -5.87 -13.93 -5.29
C GLY A 117 -7.09 -13.56 -6.14
N ASP A 118 -7.69 -12.40 -5.90
CA ASP A 118 -8.85 -11.90 -6.63
C ASP A 118 -8.49 -11.21 -7.96
N GLY A 119 -7.19 -11.01 -8.21
CA GLY A 119 -6.65 -10.35 -9.40
C GLY A 119 -6.50 -8.84 -9.25
N THR A 120 -6.74 -8.27 -8.07
CA THR A 120 -6.60 -6.84 -7.80
C THR A 120 -5.65 -6.56 -6.62
N PRO A 121 -4.53 -5.86 -6.86
CA PRO A 121 -3.55 -5.60 -5.82
C PRO A 121 -4.08 -4.70 -4.70
N VAL A 122 -3.48 -4.83 -3.51
CA VAL A 122 -3.81 -4.02 -2.33
C VAL A 122 -3.75 -2.53 -2.67
N THR A 123 -4.87 -1.81 -2.53
CA THR A 123 -4.91 -0.36 -2.75
C THR A 123 -5.10 0.36 -1.42
N VAL A 124 -4.26 1.34 -1.15
CA VAL A 124 -4.31 2.14 0.08
C VAL A 124 -4.42 3.61 -0.29
N ASP A 125 -5.54 4.21 0.06
CA ASP A 125 -5.76 5.64 -0.08
C ASP A 125 -5.42 6.33 1.24
N MET A 126 -4.54 7.32 1.19
CA MET A 126 -4.22 8.21 2.29
C MET A 126 -4.79 9.59 2.02
N THR A 127 -5.65 10.07 2.92
CA THR A 127 -6.08 11.47 2.96
C THR A 127 -5.31 12.22 4.04
N VAL A 128 -4.46 13.14 3.60
CA VAL A 128 -3.67 14.04 4.44
C VAL A 128 -4.40 15.36 4.61
N GLN A 129 -4.64 15.74 5.86
CA GLN A 129 -5.17 17.03 6.29
C GLN A 129 -4.10 17.76 7.11
N PRO A 130 -4.25 19.07 7.41
CA PRO A 130 -3.21 19.86 8.08
C PRO A 130 -2.80 19.35 9.47
N ASN A 131 -3.74 18.66 10.15
CA ASN A 131 -3.60 18.14 11.51
C ASN A 131 -4.04 16.67 11.64
N ASN A 132 -4.39 16.00 10.54
CA ASN A 132 -4.89 14.63 10.57
C ASN A 132 -4.44 13.87 9.33
N VAL A 133 -4.27 12.55 9.46
CA VAL A 133 -4.01 11.65 8.33
C VAL A 133 -4.96 10.48 8.48
N VAL A 134 -5.76 10.24 7.45
CA VAL A 134 -6.74 9.14 7.41
C VAL A 134 -6.31 8.15 6.34
N PHE A 135 -6.27 6.88 6.70
CA PHE A 135 -5.99 5.78 5.77
C PHE A 135 -7.29 5.05 5.47
N ASN A 136 -7.57 4.85 4.20
CA ASN A 136 -8.63 3.99 3.69
C ASN A 136 -7.96 2.89 2.86
N VAL A 137 -7.99 1.67 3.37
CA VAL A 137 -7.54 0.50 2.61
C VAL A 137 -8.72 0.00 1.78
N SER A 138 -8.54 -0.04 0.46
CA SER A 138 -9.46 -0.63 -0.50
C SER A 138 -8.77 -1.88 -1.08
N ASN A 139 -9.29 -3.05 -0.75
CA ASN A 139 -8.75 -4.38 -1.07
C ASN A 139 -7.59 -4.92 -0.21
N ARG A 140 -7.60 -6.23 0.01
CA ARG A 140 -6.73 -6.94 0.97
C ARG A 140 -6.26 -8.28 0.45
#